data_AF-A0A432F9F6-F1
#
_entry.id   AF-A0A432F9F6-F1
#
_cell.length_a   1.000
_cell.length_b   1.000
_cell.length_c   1.000
_cell.angle_alpha   90.00
_cell.angle_beta   90.00
_cell.angle_gamma   90.00
#
_symmetry.space_group_name_H-M   'P 1'
#
loop_
_entity.id
_entity.type
_entity.pdbx_description
1 polymer ?
#
loop_
_entity_poly.entity_id
_entity_poly.type
_entity_poly.pdbx_seq_one_letter_code
_entity_poly.pdbx_strand_id
1 'polypeptide(L)'
;MWVFVDEHPDSINDGWNIMNPTSDGSWVDLPASYHNGGCGYSFADNHAEIKTWKDKVPKSLPVLQSSRNGFANTGKRSGYNDYWWVIERSTSKL
;
A
#
# COMPACT_ATOMS: atom_id res chain seq x y z
N MET A 1 6.56 1.56 -8.08
CA MET A 1 7.04 0.18 -8.28
C MET A 1 8.00 -0.12 -7.16
N TRP A 2 7.79 -1.25 -6.47
CA TRP A 2 8.59 -1.73 -5.35
C TRP A 2 9.39 -2.94 -5.77
N VAL A 3 10.50 -3.24 -5.09
CA VAL A 3 11.29 -4.45 -5.39
C VAL A 3 10.56 -5.67 -4.84
N PHE A 4 10.17 -5.62 -3.57
CA PHE A 4 9.23 -6.52 -2.92
C PHE A 4 8.35 -5.73 -1.97
N VAL A 5 7.08 -6.14 -1.88
CA VAL A 5 6.08 -5.63 -0.95
C VAL A 5 5.16 -6.78 -0.54
N ASP A 6 4.70 -6.79 0.70
CA ASP A 6 3.62 -7.70 1.09
C ASP A 6 2.29 -7.16 0.57
N GLU A 7 1.62 -7.94 -0.25
CA GLU A 7 0.32 -7.57 -0.80
C GLU A 7 -0.83 -8.30 -0.09
N HIS A 8 -1.95 -7.59 0.10
CA HIS A 8 -3.17 -8.14 0.67
C HIS A 8 -3.69 -9.28 -0.23
N PRO A 9 -4.09 -10.45 0.31
CA PRO A 9 -4.43 -11.61 -0.52
C PRO A 9 -5.56 -11.37 -1.52
N ASP A 10 -6.54 -10.58 -1.12
CA ASP A 10 -7.67 -10.22 -2.00
C ASP A 10 -7.28 -9.22 -3.11
N SER A 11 -6.16 -8.50 -2.99
CA SER A 11 -5.72 -7.56 -4.03
C SER A 11 -4.77 -8.18 -5.05
N ILE A 12 -4.12 -9.31 -4.71
CA ILE A 12 -3.19 -10.01 -5.60
C ILE A 12 -3.90 -10.32 -6.92
N ASN A 13 -3.44 -9.64 -7.97
CA ASN A 13 -3.99 -9.74 -9.32
C ASN A 13 -2.88 -9.95 -10.36
N ASP A 14 -1.64 -9.61 -10.04
CA ASP A 14 -0.45 -9.76 -10.88
C ASP A 14 0.85 -9.88 -10.05
N GLY A 15 2.01 -9.69 -10.69
CA GLY A 15 3.33 -9.87 -10.09
C GLY A 15 4.02 -8.56 -9.67
N TRP A 16 3.28 -7.45 -9.59
CA TRP A 16 3.81 -6.14 -9.19
C TRP A 16 2.83 -5.44 -8.25
N ASN A 17 3.27 -4.35 -7.62
CA ASN A 17 2.39 -3.51 -6.82
C ASN A 17 2.31 -2.11 -7.44
N ILE A 18 1.09 -1.75 -7.82
CA ILE A 18 0.70 -0.52 -8.49
C ILE A 18 0.01 0.41 -7.49
N MET A 19 0.39 1.67 -7.60
CA MET A 19 -0.21 2.78 -6.89
C MET A 19 -0.47 3.90 -7.90
N ASN A 20 -1.49 4.72 -7.67
CA ASN A 20 -1.77 5.88 -8.51
C ASN A 20 -1.18 7.15 -7.91
N PRO A 21 -0.07 7.69 -8.45
CA PRO A 21 0.55 8.89 -7.90
C PRO A 21 -0.31 10.16 -8.11
N THR A 22 -1.22 10.20 -9.08
CA THR A 22 -1.98 11.41 -9.44
C THR A 22 -3.39 11.45 -8.85
N SER A 23 -3.84 10.37 -8.20
CA SER A 23 -5.16 10.28 -7.57
C SER A 23 -5.09 9.42 -6.31
N ASP A 24 -5.64 9.92 -5.21
CA ASP A 24 -5.66 9.26 -3.91
C ASP A 24 -7.04 8.70 -3.54
N GLY A 25 -7.96 8.51 -4.50
CA GLY A 25 -9.30 7.98 -4.22
C GLY A 25 -9.34 6.49 -3.83
N SER A 26 -8.35 5.71 -4.26
CA SER A 26 -8.28 4.27 -3.96
C SER A 26 -6.86 3.73 -4.04
N TRP A 27 -6.59 2.72 -3.22
CA TRP A 27 -5.49 1.78 -3.40
C TRP A 27 -5.81 0.92 -4.61
N VAL A 28 -4.92 0.91 -5.61
CA VAL A 28 -5.03 0.01 -6.76
C VAL A 28 -4.79 -1.40 -6.24
N ASP A 29 -3.58 -1.61 -5.71
CA ASP A 29 -3.18 -2.81 -4.99
C ASP A 29 -2.98 -2.46 -3.51
N LEU A 30 -3.59 -3.23 -2.61
CA LEU A 30 -3.59 -2.92 -1.19
C LEU A 30 -2.41 -3.63 -0.51
N PRO A 31 -1.52 -2.91 0.20
CA PRO A 31 -0.49 -3.59 0.95
C PRO A 31 -1.06 -4.40 2.12
N ALA A 32 -0.37 -5.49 2.47
CA ALA A 32 -0.77 -6.37 3.55
C ALA A 32 -0.60 -5.73 4.94
N SER A 33 -1.07 -6.44 5.96
CA SER A 33 -1.06 -5.99 7.36
C SER A 33 -0.49 -7.01 8.34
N TYR A 34 0.28 -7.98 7.84
CA TYR A 34 0.72 -9.17 8.59
C TYR A 34 1.60 -8.86 9.81
N HIS A 35 2.30 -7.73 9.82
CA HIS A 35 3.22 -7.35 10.90
C HIS A 35 2.55 -6.46 11.96
N ASN A 36 1.49 -6.99 12.61
CA ASN A 36 0.68 -6.27 13.60
C ASN A 36 0.07 -4.98 13.03
N GLY A 37 -0.59 -5.10 11.88
CA GLY A 37 -1.10 -3.95 11.14
C GLY A 37 -0.02 -3.26 10.32
N GLY A 38 0.99 -3.98 9.84
CA GLY A 38 2.08 -3.43 9.04
C GLY A 38 2.54 -4.32 7.88
N CYS A 39 3.33 -3.74 6.99
CA CYS A 39 3.80 -4.32 5.73
C CYS A 39 5.32 -4.12 5.57
N GLY A 40 6.02 -5.12 5.03
CA GLY A 40 7.39 -4.97 4.57
C GLY A 40 7.48 -4.28 3.21
N TYR A 41 8.37 -3.30 3.10
CA TYR A 41 8.79 -2.70 1.84
C TYR A 41 10.29 -2.88 1.66
N SER A 42 10.71 -3.25 0.45
CA SER A 42 12.12 -3.24 0.04
C SER A 42 12.33 -2.34 -1.17
N PHE A 43 13.49 -1.69 -1.18
CA PHE A 43 13.81 -0.59 -2.07
C PHE A 43 15.04 -0.92 -2.92
N ALA A 44 15.16 -0.27 -4.08
CA ALA A 44 16.15 -0.60 -5.09
C ALA A 44 17.61 -0.23 -4.73
N ASP A 45 17.79 0.55 -3.68
CA ASP A 45 19.09 0.92 -3.08
C ASP A 45 19.50 -0.01 -1.91
N ASN A 46 18.81 -1.13 -1.75
CA ASN A 46 19.03 -2.18 -0.75
C ASN A 46 18.56 -1.86 0.68
N HIS A 47 17.77 -0.81 0.91
CA HIS A 47 17.09 -0.64 2.19
C HIS A 47 15.76 -1.41 2.25
N ALA A 48 15.29 -1.64 3.48
CA ALA A 48 13.99 -2.21 3.76
C ALA A 48 13.37 -1.56 4.99
N GLU A 49 12.06 -1.39 4.99
CA GLU A 49 11.30 -0.81 6.10
C GLU A 49 10.09 -1.69 6.42
N ILE A 50 9.75 -1.81 7.71
CA ILE A 50 8.43 -2.27 8.13
C ILE A 50 7.58 -1.03 8.38
N LYS A 51 6.51 -0.91 7.61
CA LYS A 51 5.54 0.17 7.72
C LYS A 51 4.33 -0.29 8.53
N THR A 52 4.18 0.20 9.75
CA THR A 52 2.92 0.05 10.51
C THR A 52 1.91 1.10 10.05
N TRP A 53 0.71 0.63 9.70
CA TRP A 53 -0.39 1.44 9.18
C TRP A 53 -1.13 2.16 10.31
N LYS A 54 -1.51 3.41 10.04
CA LYS A 54 -2.42 4.21 10.86
C LYS A 54 -3.81 4.25 10.26
N ASP A 55 -3.92 4.19 8.93
CA ASP A 55 -5.19 4.21 8.22
C ASP A 55 -5.89 2.84 8.30
N LYS A 56 -7.21 2.87 8.53
CA LYS A 56 -7.99 1.65 8.83
C LYS A 56 -7.93 0.60 7.72
N VAL A 57 -7.98 1.04 6.46
CA VAL A 57 -8.04 0.13 5.31
C VAL A 57 -6.77 -0.71 5.18
N PRO A 58 -5.56 -0.14 5.00
CA PRO A 58 -4.34 -0.94 4.95
C PRO A 58 -4.03 -1.64 6.29
N LYS A 59 -4.51 -1.12 7.42
CA LYS A 59 -4.23 -1.71 8.74
C LYS A 59 -4.99 -3.00 9.04
N SER A 60 -6.27 -3.09 8.67
CA SER A 60 -7.15 -4.11 9.24
C SER A 60 -8.29 -4.56 8.33
N LEU A 61 -8.20 -4.33 7.02
CA LEU A 61 -9.18 -4.91 6.11
C LEU A 61 -9.11 -6.46 6.22
N PRO A 62 -10.24 -7.16 6.37
CA PRO A 62 -10.25 -8.62 6.45
C PRO A 62 -10.05 -9.24 5.07
N VAL A 63 -9.41 -10.42 5.06
CA VAL A 63 -9.32 -11.28 3.88
C VAL A 63 -10.65 -11.99 3.67
N LEU A 64 -11.25 -11.79 2.51
CA LEU A 64 -12.52 -12.39 2.09
C LEU A 64 -12.32 -13.57 1.13
N GLN A 65 -11.08 -13.87 0.75
CA GLN A 65 -10.73 -14.92 -0.22
C GLN A 65 -11.40 -14.69 -1.58
N SER A 66 -11.44 -13.43 -2.00
CA SER A 66 -12.07 -13.00 -3.24
C SER A 66 -11.23 -11.91 -3.89
N SER A 67 -10.86 -12.13 -5.15
CA SER A 67 -10.04 -11.18 -5.92
C SER A 67 -10.82 -9.87 -6.17
N ARG A 68 -10.22 -8.75 -5.78
CA ARG A 68 -10.84 -7.42 -5.77
C ARG A 68 -9.76 -6.35 -5.96
N ASN A 69 -10.09 -5.33 -6.73
CA ASN A 69 -9.24 -4.14 -6.93
C ASN A 69 -9.95 -2.89 -6.38
N GLY A 70 -9.21 -1.79 -6.23
CA GLY A 70 -9.81 -0.48 -5.94
C GLY A 70 -10.29 -0.36 -4.49
N PHE A 71 -9.41 -0.63 -3.53
CA PHE A 71 -9.73 -0.51 -2.11
C PHE A 71 -9.81 0.95 -1.71
N ALA A 72 -10.84 1.32 -0.93
CA ALA A 72 -11.08 2.70 -0.58
C ALA A 72 -9.87 3.33 0.13
N ASN A 73 -9.44 4.51 -0.31
CA ASN A 73 -8.57 5.36 0.49
C ASN A 73 -9.41 6.49 1.08
N THR A 74 -9.33 6.66 2.41
CA THR A 74 -10.11 7.66 3.13
C THR A 74 -9.31 8.91 3.49
N GLY A 75 -8.00 8.90 3.28
CA GLY A 75 -7.16 10.07 3.54
C GLY A 75 -7.06 11.00 2.35
N LYS A 76 -6.50 12.19 2.61
CA LYS A 76 -6.28 13.25 1.61
C LYS A 76 -4.80 13.63 1.64
N ARG A 77 -4.27 14.19 0.54
CA ARG A 77 -2.89 14.73 0.48
C ARG A 77 -2.57 15.74 1.58
N SER A 78 -3.56 16.48 2.08
CA SER A 78 -3.38 17.40 3.19
C SER A 78 -3.35 16.65 4.53
N GLY A 79 -2.18 16.59 5.16
CA GLY A 79 -1.97 15.92 6.45
C GLY A 79 -1.41 14.52 6.30
N TYR A 80 -1.46 13.73 7.37
CA TYR A 80 -0.94 12.36 7.36
C TYR A 80 -1.92 11.41 6.68
N ASN A 81 -1.43 10.61 5.73
CA ASN A 81 -2.15 9.49 5.13
C ASN A 81 -1.14 8.45 4.62
N ASP A 82 -1.42 7.18 4.87
CA ASP A 82 -0.50 6.09 4.54
C ASP A 82 -0.32 5.90 3.03
N TYR A 83 -1.30 6.27 2.22
CA TYR A 83 -1.17 6.29 0.75
C TYR A 83 -0.01 7.19 0.33
N TRP A 84 0.02 8.41 0.87
CA TRP A 84 1.05 9.38 0.56
C TRP A 84 2.41 9.00 1.14
N TRP A 85 2.46 8.33 2.30
CA TRP A 85 3.70 7.76 2.82
C TRP A 85 4.35 6.78 1.82
N VAL A 86 3.53 5.94 1.17
CA VAL A 86 3.98 4.97 0.15
C VAL A 86 4.47 5.73 -1.08
N ILE A 87 3.71 6.71 -1.56
CA ILE A 87 4.09 7.52 -2.73
C ILE A 87 5.40 8.30 -2.50
N GLU A 88 5.58 8.92 -1.32
CA GLU A 88 6.77 9.71 -0.96
C GLU A 88 8.06 8.90 -0.87
N ARG A 89 7.97 7.58 -0.64
CA ARG A 89 9.12 6.66 -0.63
C ARG A 89 9.35 5.96 -1.96
N SER A 90 8.54 6.29 -2.95
CA SER A 90 8.72 5.78 -4.31
C SER A 90 9.56 6.75 -5.12
N THR A 91 9.99 6.35 -6.31
CA THR A 91 10.66 7.24 -7.27
C THR A 91 9.73 8.24 -7.95
N SER A 92 8.45 8.29 -7.55
CA SER A 92 7.47 9.23 -8.09
C SER A 92 7.88 10.68 -7.83
N LYS A 93 7.78 11.53 -8.86
CA LYS A 93 8.03 12.97 -8.78
C LYS A 93 6.69 13.70 -8.92
N LEU A 94 6.01 13.96 -7.80
CA LEU A 94 4.70 14.65 -7.73
C LEU A 94 4.77 15.95 -6.93
#